data_AF-A0AA88KEW5-F1
#
_entry.id   AF-A0AA88KEW5-F1
#
_cell.length_a   1.000
_cell.length_b   1.000
_cell.length_c   1.000
_cell.angle_alpha   90.00
_cell.angle_beta   90.00
_cell.angle_gamma   90.00
#
_symmetry.space_group_name_H-M   'P 1'
#
loop_
_entity.id
_entity.type
_entity.pdbx_description
1 polymer ?
#
loop_
_entity_poly.entity_id
_entity_poly.type
_entity_poly.pdbx_seq_one_letter_code
_entity_poly.pdbx_strand_id
1 'polypeptide(L)'
;MSSGSDNTPLSSHKKFYDFRVEDWYSCCYSDNKSTEPLTFTTDFLSLTIEQANAIIHLYELFHKYPRQLLPGDVGLKLPEQDDLLQQYIKNAKVKCMNRFSSVTNVNSIVSEFYDWDANNNNTDSTVLKNQKIFTRQDAVLIQQLGIALQQKFDELAKVSPYPQIDGFFVRASTRSPKDGCLRHRQAFTQQLKLELEKNAQQSGREVTFNEPLAVVRAFNAKLCVQNALQALDLLVNSERIYADLFRALLFIDENLKKEPQKELPEQRLVVRLFKKMSRPEYEFRVFVKYFENLQQHQVVGITQYFKTCYLEDLNHHDGSLREQIQNGIQELAQEVSKRLQTTENFVLDVSIEYEHVLSEDGTNSQFKVTKIWMIEINSFSKQASPCLFNWDEEETIKVLSGELPLQFRILQKPLTLKEGRRELAKDVSEMLELINGKPPVENGEVNHQDDRDHSKKNCMVQ
;
A
#
# COMPACT_ATOMS: atom_id res chain seq x y z
N MET A 1 -4.49 -1.46 -37.12
CA MET A 1 -4.32 -0.08 -36.64
C MET A 1 -3.04 -0.05 -35.84
N SER A 2 -2.01 0.63 -36.36
CA SER A 2 -0.68 0.66 -35.76
C SER A 2 -0.67 1.70 -34.64
N SER A 3 -0.40 1.27 -33.42
CA SER A 3 -0.13 2.16 -32.29
C SER A 3 1.34 2.58 -32.39
N GLY A 4 1.59 3.76 -32.97
CA GLY A 4 2.91 4.38 -32.96
C GLY A 4 3.31 4.72 -31.52
N SER A 5 4.26 3.99 -30.97
CA SER A 5 4.95 4.35 -29.74
C SER A 5 5.98 5.44 -30.08
N ASP A 6 5.60 6.71 -29.90
CA ASP A 6 6.53 7.83 -30.00
C ASP A 6 7.54 7.76 -28.84
N ASN A 7 8.69 7.12 -29.10
CA ASN A 7 9.88 7.13 -28.23
C ASN A 7 10.56 8.51 -28.28
N THR A 8 9.86 9.54 -27.82
CA THR A 8 10.46 10.87 -27.64
C THR A 8 11.16 10.83 -26.28
N PRO A 9 12.49 11.10 -26.20
CA PRO A 9 13.18 11.13 -24.91
C PRO A 9 12.47 12.13 -24.00
N LEU A 10 12.16 11.70 -22.77
CA LEU A 10 11.52 12.53 -21.74
C LEU A 10 12.30 13.86 -21.64
N SER A 11 11.67 14.94 -22.10
CA SER A 11 12.25 16.28 -22.09
C SER A 11 12.79 16.60 -20.69
N SER A 12 14.08 16.94 -20.61
CA SER A 12 14.87 17.27 -19.41
C SER A 12 14.36 18.48 -18.58
N HIS A 13 13.15 18.95 -18.85
CA HIS A 13 12.50 20.08 -18.21
C HIS A 13 11.16 19.76 -17.54
N LYS A 14 10.65 18.52 -17.60
CA LYS A 14 9.60 18.11 -16.66
C LYS A 14 10.26 18.00 -15.28
N LYS A 15 9.95 18.93 -14.39
CA LYS A 15 10.43 18.83 -13.01
C LYS A 15 9.90 17.52 -12.43
N PHE A 16 10.73 16.76 -11.72
CA PHE A 16 10.33 15.54 -11.00
C PHE A 16 9.06 15.69 -10.11
N TYR A 17 8.60 16.91 -9.83
CA TYR A 17 7.31 17.15 -9.15
C TYR A 17 6.08 16.70 -9.96
N ASP A 18 6.19 16.48 -11.28
CA ASP A 18 5.17 15.86 -12.13
C ASP A 18 5.37 14.33 -12.21
N PHE A 19 5.69 13.69 -11.07
CA PHE A 19 6.02 12.26 -11.01
C PHE A 19 4.77 11.40 -11.30
N ARG A 20 4.56 11.09 -12.57
CA ARG A 20 3.51 10.18 -13.03
C ARG A 20 4.02 8.75 -12.93
N VAL A 21 3.31 7.94 -12.15
CA VAL A 21 3.70 6.56 -11.90
C VAL A 21 3.80 5.78 -13.22
N GLU A 22 2.96 6.12 -14.20
CA GLU A 22 2.89 5.48 -15.51
C GLU A 22 4.16 5.70 -16.35
N ASP A 23 4.78 6.88 -16.22
CA ASP A 23 5.91 7.28 -17.06
C ASP A 23 7.12 6.36 -16.82
N TRP A 24 7.29 5.85 -15.59
CA TRP A 24 8.39 4.94 -15.25
C TRP A 24 8.09 3.47 -15.54
N TYR A 25 6.84 3.06 -15.65
CA TYR A 25 6.54 1.65 -15.96
C TYR A 25 7.05 1.24 -17.34
N SER A 26 7.19 2.20 -18.26
CA SER A 26 7.84 1.97 -19.55
C SER A 26 9.25 1.37 -19.42
N CYS A 27 10.04 1.80 -18.43
CA CYS A 27 11.39 1.27 -18.20
C CYS A 27 11.37 -0.14 -17.59
N CYS A 28 10.25 -0.58 -17.03
CA CYS A 28 10.15 -1.89 -16.38
C CYS A 28 10.05 -3.03 -17.40
N TYR A 29 9.52 -2.72 -18.58
CA TYR A 29 9.31 -3.64 -19.67
C TYR A 29 10.33 -3.37 -20.76
N SER A 30 10.92 -4.42 -21.31
CA SER A 30 11.84 -4.31 -22.44
C SER A 30 11.06 -4.43 -23.75
N ASP A 31 11.43 -3.65 -24.76
CA ASP A 31 10.95 -3.85 -26.14
C ASP A 31 11.30 -5.25 -26.65
N ASN A 32 12.39 -5.82 -26.14
CA ASN A 32 12.75 -7.19 -26.39
C ASN A 32 11.98 -8.13 -25.47
N LYS A 33 10.97 -8.81 -26.04
CA LYS A 33 10.15 -9.82 -25.37
C LYS A 33 10.93 -10.96 -24.71
N SER A 34 12.21 -11.17 -25.07
CA SER A 34 13.06 -12.18 -24.42
C SER A 34 13.67 -11.71 -23.09
N THR A 35 13.61 -10.43 -22.78
CA THR A 35 14.11 -9.89 -21.51
C THR A 35 13.00 -9.98 -20.47
N GLU A 36 13.27 -10.62 -19.33
CA GLU A 36 12.32 -10.62 -18.23
C GLU A 36 11.99 -9.19 -17.76
N PRO A 37 10.73 -8.93 -17.39
CA PRO A 37 10.37 -7.65 -16.80
C PRO A 37 11.07 -7.44 -15.45
N LEU A 38 11.39 -6.18 -15.14
CA LEU A 38 12.01 -5.81 -13.86
C LEU A 38 11.01 -5.75 -12.70
N THR A 39 9.72 -5.60 -13.03
CA THR A 39 8.60 -5.54 -12.09
C THR A 39 7.51 -6.55 -12.49
N PHE A 40 6.44 -6.59 -11.71
CA PHE A 40 5.30 -7.47 -11.98
C PHE A 40 4.43 -6.93 -13.13
N THR A 41 3.70 -7.82 -13.81
CA THR A 41 2.75 -7.43 -14.87
C THR A 41 1.70 -6.46 -14.32
N THR A 42 1.65 -5.25 -14.88
CA THR A 42 0.85 -4.13 -14.38
C THR A 42 0.10 -3.46 -15.53
N ASP A 43 -1.09 -2.97 -15.25
CA ASP A 43 -1.91 -2.12 -16.11
C ASP A 43 -2.49 -0.97 -15.28
N PHE A 44 -3.08 0.02 -15.95
CA PHE A 44 -3.64 1.21 -15.34
C PHE A 44 -5.10 1.39 -15.73
N LEU A 45 -5.88 1.82 -14.74
CA LEU A 45 -7.26 2.20 -14.92
C LEU A 45 -7.41 3.69 -14.58
N SER A 46 -7.75 4.49 -15.59
CA SER A 46 -8.09 5.90 -15.39
C SER A 46 -9.28 6.03 -14.44
N LEU A 47 -9.23 7.04 -13.58
CA LEU A 47 -10.35 7.45 -12.74
C LEU A 47 -10.94 8.75 -13.28
N THR A 48 -12.26 8.87 -13.33
CA THR A 48 -12.89 10.18 -13.56
C THR A 48 -12.96 11.00 -12.28
N ILE A 49 -13.13 12.32 -12.40
CA ILE A 49 -13.30 13.23 -11.26
C ILE A 49 -14.52 12.81 -10.42
N GLU A 50 -15.63 12.43 -11.05
CA GLU A 50 -16.83 11.95 -10.36
C GLU A 50 -16.61 10.58 -9.67
N GLN A 51 -15.88 9.64 -10.26
CA GLN A 51 -15.54 8.37 -9.61
C GLN A 51 -14.68 8.59 -8.37
N ALA A 52 -13.70 9.49 -8.44
CA ALA A 52 -12.89 9.84 -7.28
C ALA A 52 -13.73 10.48 -6.15
N ASN A 53 -14.66 11.38 -6.50
CA ASN A 53 -15.61 11.93 -5.52
C ASN A 53 -16.49 10.84 -4.91
N ALA A 54 -16.98 9.88 -5.71
CA ALA A 54 -17.81 8.78 -5.23
C ALA A 54 -17.05 7.89 -4.21
N ILE A 55 -15.76 7.61 -4.43
CA ILE A 55 -14.91 6.89 -3.47
C ILE A 55 -14.78 7.67 -2.16
N ILE A 56 -14.54 8.98 -2.25
CA ILE A 56 -14.45 9.87 -1.09
C ILE A 56 -15.77 9.90 -0.31
N HIS A 57 -16.90 10.11 -1.00
CA HIS A 57 -18.22 10.13 -0.36
C HIS A 57 -18.52 8.80 0.34
N LEU A 58 -18.16 7.67 -0.28
CA LEU A 58 -18.36 6.36 0.32
C LEU A 58 -17.47 6.15 1.56
N TYR A 59 -16.20 6.58 1.49
CA TYR A 59 -15.31 6.57 2.65
C TYR A 59 -15.88 7.45 3.79
N GLU A 60 -16.32 8.67 3.48
CA GLU A 60 -16.86 9.61 4.47
C GLU A 60 -18.14 9.08 5.11
N LEU A 61 -19.05 8.50 4.31
CA LEU A 61 -20.26 7.83 4.78
C LEU A 61 -19.92 6.74 5.81
N PHE A 62 -18.89 5.93 5.55
CA PHE A 62 -18.52 4.85 6.47
C PHE A 62 -17.72 5.33 7.69
N HIS A 63 -16.85 6.33 7.55
CA HIS A 63 -15.82 6.59 8.56
C HIS A 63 -15.95 7.94 9.26
N LYS A 64 -16.48 8.97 8.58
CA LYS A 64 -16.58 10.33 9.15
C LYS A 64 -18.00 10.68 9.58
N TYR A 65 -18.98 10.29 8.78
CA TYR A 65 -20.39 10.61 8.96
C TYR A 65 -21.26 9.37 8.98
N PRO A 66 -20.98 8.36 9.84
CA PRO A 66 -21.76 7.13 9.89
C PRO A 66 -23.22 7.37 10.29
N ARG A 67 -23.54 8.55 10.81
CA ARG A 67 -24.92 8.99 11.08
C ARG A 67 -25.76 9.17 9.81
N GLN A 68 -25.14 9.35 8.64
CA GLN A 68 -25.84 9.37 7.34
C GLN A 68 -26.37 7.99 6.93
N LEU A 69 -25.90 6.91 7.57
CA LEU A 69 -26.47 5.56 7.39
C LEU A 69 -27.74 5.37 8.24
N LEU A 70 -28.13 6.36 9.04
CA LEU A 70 -29.27 6.25 9.94
C LEU A 70 -30.57 6.60 9.20
N PRO A 71 -31.69 5.99 9.59
CA PRO A 71 -33.04 6.36 9.20
C PRO A 71 -33.50 7.75 9.60
N GLY A 72 -32.59 8.64 9.99
CA GLY A 72 -32.90 9.90 10.66
C GLY A 72 -33.81 10.83 9.85
N ASP A 73 -33.86 10.65 8.54
CA ASP A 73 -34.76 11.40 7.66
C ASP A 73 -36.17 10.75 7.52
N VAL A 74 -36.43 9.65 8.26
CA VAL A 74 -37.63 8.81 8.15
C VAL A 74 -38.42 8.70 9.46
N GLY A 75 -38.19 9.60 10.42
CA GLY A 75 -39.01 9.71 11.64
C GLY A 75 -38.85 8.55 12.64
N LEU A 76 -37.85 7.70 12.49
CA LEU A 76 -37.51 6.66 13.48
C LEU A 76 -36.66 7.28 14.60
N LYS A 77 -37.12 7.16 15.85
CA LYS A 77 -36.32 7.56 17.02
C LYS A 77 -35.01 6.78 17.00
N LEU A 78 -33.90 7.50 16.93
CA LEU A 78 -32.57 6.91 17.13
C LEU A 78 -32.53 6.25 18.50
N PRO A 79 -31.87 5.09 18.65
CA PRO A 79 -31.56 4.56 19.97
C PRO A 79 -30.78 5.63 20.74
N GLU A 80 -31.29 6.02 21.92
CA GLU A 80 -30.60 6.99 22.79
C GLU A 80 -29.30 6.43 23.38
N GLN A 81 -29.11 5.11 23.30
CA GLN A 81 -27.92 4.42 23.76
C GLN A 81 -26.89 4.26 22.62
N ASP A 82 -25.68 4.75 22.86
CA ASP A 82 -24.58 4.72 21.89
C ASP A 82 -24.26 3.30 21.38
N ASP A 83 -24.35 2.26 22.23
CA ASP A 83 -24.08 0.88 21.83
C ASP A 83 -25.08 0.34 20.79
N LEU A 84 -26.37 0.67 20.96
CA LEU A 84 -27.41 0.30 20.00
C LEU A 84 -27.26 1.08 18.68
N LEU A 85 -26.83 2.34 18.76
CA LEU A 85 -26.53 3.16 17.59
C LEU A 85 -25.33 2.58 16.81
N GLN A 86 -24.25 2.20 17.49
CA GLN A 86 -23.09 1.56 16.86
C GLN A 86 -23.45 0.21 16.26
N GLN A 87 -24.28 -0.60 16.93
CA GLN A 87 -24.76 -1.87 16.40
C GLN A 87 -25.65 -1.67 15.16
N TYR A 88 -26.51 -0.64 15.17
CA TYR A 88 -27.31 -0.27 14.01
C TYR A 88 -26.44 0.14 12.83
N ILE A 89 -25.49 1.07 13.04
CA ILE A 89 -24.54 1.53 12.00
C ILE A 89 -23.78 0.33 11.45
N LYS A 90 -23.29 -0.56 12.30
CA LYS A 90 -22.60 -1.79 11.90
C LYS A 90 -23.50 -2.66 11.01
N ASN A 91 -24.77 -2.86 11.39
CA ASN A 91 -25.72 -3.62 10.59
C ASN A 91 -26.07 -2.93 9.26
N ALA A 92 -26.19 -1.60 9.24
CA ALA A 92 -26.41 -0.82 8.02
C ALA A 92 -25.21 -0.91 7.07
N LYS A 93 -23.98 -0.83 7.59
CA LYS A 93 -22.74 -1.07 6.84
C LYS A 93 -22.70 -2.48 6.26
N VAL A 94 -22.94 -3.50 7.09
CA VAL A 94 -22.96 -4.90 6.64
C VAL A 94 -24.04 -5.11 5.59
N LYS A 95 -25.24 -4.54 5.76
CA LYS A 95 -26.29 -4.60 4.72
C LYS A 95 -25.88 -3.87 3.45
N CYS A 96 -25.29 -2.68 3.55
CA CYS A 96 -24.80 -1.91 2.40
C CYS A 96 -23.72 -2.70 1.64
N MET A 97 -22.72 -3.22 2.34
CA MET A 97 -21.64 -4.03 1.76
C MET A 97 -22.13 -5.39 1.24
N ASN A 98 -23.00 -6.08 1.97
CA ASN A 98 -23.60 -7.32 1.52
C ASN A 98 -24.45 -7.08 0.27
N ARG A 99 -25.20 -5.98 0.20
CA ARG A 99 -25.94 -5.54 -0.99
C ARG A 99 -24.99 -5.22 -2.14
N PHE A 100 -23.90 -4.49 -1.91
CA PHE A 100 -22.86 -4.33 -2.93
C PHE A 100 -22.29 -5.67 -3.41
N SER A 101 -22.15 -6.66 -2.52
CA SER A 101 -21.57 -7.97 -2.83
C SER A 101 -22.51 -8.97 -3.51
N SER A 102 -23.81 -8.89 -3.22
CA SER A 102 -24.82 -9.85 -3.69
C SER A 102 -25.49 -9.43 -5.00
N VAL A 103 -25.18 -8.24 -5.51
CA VAL A 103 -25.89 -7.66 -6.63
C VAL A 103 -25.21 -8.00 -7.94
N THR A 104 -25.85 -8.90 -8.69
CA THR A 104 -25.54 -9.21 -10.09
C THR A 104 -26.20 -8.22 -11.07
N ASN A 105 -27.05 -7.29 -10.60
CA ASN A 105 -27.84 -6.37 -11.43
C ASN A 105 -27.97 -4.95 -10.84
N VAL A 106 -27.47 -3.95 -11.57
CA VAL A 106 -27.48 -2.49 -11.33
C VAL A 106 -28.79 -1.94 -10.73
N ASN A 107 -29.95 -2.43 -11.15
CA ASN A 107 -31.24 -1.84 -10.77
C ASN A 107 -31.60 -2.06 -9.29
N SER A 108 -31.06 -3.08 -8.62
CA SER A 108 -31.45 -3.42 -7.23
C SER A 108 -30.72 -2.63 -6.13
N ILE A 109 -29.45 -2.24 -6.33
CA ILE A 109 -28.73 -1.36 -5.39
C ILE A 109 -29.46 -0.03 -5.24
N VAL A 110 -29.90 0.46 -6.38
CA VAL A 110 -30.46 1.77 -6.57
C VAL A 110 -31.91 1.85 -6.10
N SER A 111 -32.73 0.84 -6.38
CA SER A 111 -34.10 0.74 -5.85
C SER A 111 -34.06 0.53 -4.33
N GLU A 112 -33.19 -0.33 -3.79
CA GLU A 112 -33.20 -0.63 -2.34
C GLU A 112 -32.58 0.44 -1.44
N PHE A 113 -31.72 1.32 -1.96
CA PHE A 113 -31.14 2.42 -1.19
C PHE A 113 -32.00 3.69 -1.23
N TYR A 114 -32.73 3.93 -2.33
CA TYR A 114 -33.48 5.18 -2.57
C TYR A 114 -35.00 5.04 -2.71
N ASP A 115 -35.58 3.85 -2.94
CA ASP A 115 -37.05 3.69 -2.90
C ASP A 115 -37.61 3.85 -1.47
N TRP A 116 -36.74 4.03 -0.47
CA TRP A 116 -37.14 4.41 0.87
C TRP A 116 -37.55 5.89 1.00
N ASP A 117 -36.94 6.79 0.21
CA ASP A 117 -37.10 8.24 0.35
C ASP A 117 -38.28 8.82 -0.43
N ALA A 118 -38.82 8.09 -1.43
CA ALA A 118 -39.86 8.64 -2.31
C ALA A 118 -41.23 8.89 -1.62
N ASN A 119 -41.41 8.48 -0.34
CA ASN A 119 -42.70 8.54 0.35
C ASN A 119 -42.82 9.58 1.48
N ASN A 120 -41.80 10.37 1.81
CA ASN A 120 -41.86 11.32 2.95
C ASN A 120 -41.42 12.74 2.59
N ASN A 121 -42.30 13.50 1.94
CA ASN A 121 -42.05 14.87 1.45
C ASN A 121 -42.22 16.00 2.49
N ASN A 122 -41.83 15.86 3.77
CA ASN A 122 -42.21 16.89 4.76
C ASN A 122 -41.21 17.26 5.88
N THR A 123 -39.90 17.14 5.66
CA THR A 123 -38.89 17.60 6.63
C THR A 123 -38.04 18.77 6.12
N ASP A 124 -37.99 19.82 6.94
CA ASP A 124 -37.27 21.08 6.71
C ASP A 124 -35.74 20.84 6.62
N SER A 125 -35.16 20.96 5.42
CA SER A 125 -33.84 20.42 5.07
C SER A 125 -32.65 21.39 5.15
N THR A 126 -32.78 22.53 5.84
CA THR A 126 -31.75 23.59 5.81
C THR A 126 -30.40 23.21 6.42
N VAL A 127 -30.36 22.23 7.34
CA VAL A 127 -29.12 21.82 8.03
C VAL A 127 -28.29 20.82 7.19
N LEU A 128 -28.90 20.13 6.23
CA LEU A 128 -28.22 19.12 5.39
C LEU A 128 -27.67 19.67 4.07
N LYS A 129 -28.04 20.89 3.65
CA LYS A 129 -27.64 21.47 2.36
C LYS A 129 -26.12 21.65 2.14
N ASN A 130 -25.33 21.56 3.21
CA ASN A 130 -23.88 21.69 3.14
C ASN A 130 -23.12 20.36 3.35
N GLN A 131 -23.81 19.25 3.62
CA GLN A 131 -23.14 17.95 3.74
C GLN A 131 -23.12 17.29 2.36
N LYS A 132 -21.93 16.87 1.91
CA LYS A 132 -21.80 16.01 0.73
C LYS A 132 -22.38 14.64 1.11
N ILE A 133 -23.53 14.30 0.54
CA ILE A 133 -24.24 13.04 0.79
C ILE A 133 -23.85 12.07 -0.33
N PHE A 134 -23.54 10.82 0.03
CA PHE A 134 -23.34 9.74 -0.94
C PHE A 134 -24.65 9.47 -1.71
N THR A 135 -24.65 9.72 -3.01
CA THR A 135 -25.83 9.74 -3.87
C THR A 135 -26.08 8.42 -4.62
N ARG A 136 -27.26 8.30 -5.26
CA ARG A 136 -27.56 7.23 -6.24
C ARG A 136 -26.54 7.21 -7.39
N GLN A 137 -26.12 8.40 -7.82
CA GLN A 137 -25.12 8.55 -8.87
C GLN A 137 -23.77 8.02 -8.39
N ASP A 138 -23.35 8.33 -7.16
CA ASP A 138 -22.10 7.80 -6.59
C ASP A 138 -22.09 6.26 -6.59
N ALA A 139 -23.21 5.63 -6.22
CA ALA A 139 -23.33 4.16 -6.26
C ALA A 139 -23.15 3.59 -7.69
N VAL A 140 -23.73 4.24 -8.70
CA VAL A 140 -23.56 3.85 -10.11
C VAL A 140 -22.10 4.00 -10.55
N LEU A 141 -21.43 5.09 -10.14
CA LEU A 141 -20.03 5.34 -10.47
C LEU A 141 -19.08 4.31 -9.83
N ILE A 142 -19.30 3.94 -8.57
CA ILE A 142 -18.55 2.86 -7.90
C ILE A 142 -18.76 1.53 -8.61
N GLN A 143 -19.99 1.24 -9.05
CA GLN A 143 -20.27 0.02 -9.80
C GLN A 143 -19.58 -0.02 -11.16
N GLN A 144 -19.64 1.08 -11.92
CA GLN A 144 -18.93 1.20 -13.20
C GLN A 144 -17.43 0.99 -13.02
N LEU A 145 -16.85 1.56 -11.96
CA LEU A 145 -15.46 1.35 -11.60
C LEU A 145 -15.16 -0.12 -11.28
N GLY A 146 -16.05 -0.81 -10.56
CA GLY A 146 -15.93 -2.25 -10.27
C GLY A 146 -15.96 -3.10 -11.55
N ILE A 147 -16.84 -2.79 -12.50
CA ILE A 147 -16.89 -3.48 -13.79
C ILE A 147 -15.59 -3.26 -14.57
N ALA A 148 -15.09 -2.03 -14.62
CA ALA A 148 -13.85 -1.70 -15.32
C ALA A 148 -12.62 -2.37 -14.67
N LEU A 149 -12.57 -2.44 -13.33
CA LEU A 149 -11.55 -3.19 -12.60
C LEU A 149 -11.59 -4.68 -12.93
N GLN A 150 -12.78 -5.29 -12.99
CA GLN A 150 -12.90 -6.71 -13.31
C GLN A 150 -12.43 -7.00 -14.74
N GLN A 151 -12.77 -6.13 -15.69
CA GLN A 151 -12.26 -6.23 -17.06
C GLN A 151 -10.73 -6.18 -17.09
N LYS A 152 -10.11 -5.29 -16.31
CA LYS A 152 -8.65 -5.21 -16.18
C LYS A 152 -8.04 -6.46 -15.56
N PHE A 153 -8.70 -7.07 -14.58
CA PHE A 153 -8.26 -8.33 -13.99
C PHE A 153 -8.29 -9.47 -15.02
N ASP A 154 -9.38 -9.57 -15.79
CA ASP A 154 -9.54 -10.60 -16.82
C ASP A 154 -8.54 -10.40 -17.99
N GLU A 155 -8.20 -9.16 -18.33
CA GLU A 155 -7.17 -8.81 -19.32
C GLU A 155 -5.77 -9.22 -18.83
N LEU A 156 -5.39 -8.85 -17.62
CA LEU A 156 -4.10 -9.22 -17.03
C LEU A 156 -3.95 -10.73 -16.85
N ALA A 157 -5.02 -11.42 -16.48
CA ALA A 157 -4.99 -12.86 -16.30
C ALA A 157 -4.62 -13.61 -17.60
N LYS A 158 -5.06 -13.11 -18.76
CA LYS A 158 -4.77 -13.71 -20.07
C LYS A 158 -3.30 -13.60 -20.47
N VAL A 159 -2.59 -12.58 -19.95
CA VAL A 159 -1.18 -12.32 -20.24
C VAL A 159 -0.26 -12.67 -19.07
N SER A 160 -0.78 -13.39 -18.07
CA SER A 160 -0.01 -13.79 -16.90
C SER A 160 1.15 -14.70 -17.29
N PRO A 161 2.40 -14.38 -16.87
CA PRO A 161 3.52 -15.29 -17.01
C PRO A 161 3.50 -16.40 -15.94
N TYR A 162 2.63 -16.30 -14.94
CA TYR A 162 2.56 -17.25 -13.83
C TYR A 162 1.64 -18.43 -14.20
N PRO A 163 2.07 -19.69 -13.94
CA PRO A 163 1.24 -20.87 -14.18
C PRO A 163 -0.10 -20.85 -13.43
N GLN A 164 -0.09 -20.24 -12.25
CA GLN A 164 -1.26 -20.00 -11.42
C GLN A 164 -1.22 -18.56 -10.94
N ILE A 165 -2.34 -17.85 -11.08
CA ILE A 165 -2.49 -16.49 -10.59
C ILE A 165 -2.93 -16.57 -9.12
N ASP A 166 -2.14 -15.98 -8.22
CA ASP A 166 -2.50 -15.88 -6.80
C ASP A 166 -3.64 -14.88 -6.57
N GLY A 167 -3.73 -13.85 -7.42
CA GLY A 167 -4.74 -12.80 -7.38
C GLY A 167 -4.22 -11.51 -7.99
N PHE A 168 -4.72 -10.38 -7.50
CA PHE A 168 -4.38 -9.04 -7.97
C PHE A 168 -4.01 -8.13 -6.81
N PHE A 169 -3.27 -7.06 -7.14
CA PHE A 169 -2.95 -5.97 -6.24
C PHE A 169 -3.46 -4.68 -6.86
N VAL A 170 -4.18 -3.86 -6.09
CA VAL A 170 -4.70 -2.58 -6.55
C VAL A 170 -4.28 -1.45 -5.60
N ARG A 171 -3.79 -0.35 -6.17
CA ARG A 171 -3.42 0.87 -5.43
C ARG A 171 -3.75 2.13 -6.22
N ALA A 172 -3.76 3.29 -5.57
CA ALA A 172 -3.70 4.56 -6.27
C ALA A 172 -2.28 4.82 -6.79
N SER A 173 -2.12 5.83 -7.66
CA SER A 173 -0.83 6.21 -8.24
C SER A 173 0.25 6.42 -7.16
N THR A 174 -0.09 7.07 -6.05
CA THR A 174 0.87 7.48 -5.02
C THR A 174 1.04 6.51 -3.86
N ARG A 175 -0.02 5.81 -3.42
CA ARG A 175 0.05 4.96 -2.23
C ARG A 175 -0.81 3.71 -2.35
N SER A 176 -0.34 2.66 -1.68
CA SER A 176 -1.07 1.40 -1.49
C SER A 176 -2.07 1.49 -0.33
N PRO A 177 -3.22 0.80 -0.41
CA PRO A 177 -4.27 0.82 0.62
C PRO A 177 -3.94 -0.08 1.82
N LYS A 178 -2.72 0.00 2.38
CA LYS A 178 -2.23 -0.91 3.44
C LYS A 178 -3.16 -0.95 4.65
N ASP A 179 -3.76 0.18 5.00
CA ASP A 179 -4.67 0.35 6.14
C ASP A 179 -6.12 -0.12 5.86
N GLY A 180 -6.50 -0.30 4.58
CA GLY A 180 -7.86 -0.69 4.22
C GLY A 180 -8.26 -2.07 4.77
N CYS A 181 -7.31 -3.00 4.83
CA CYS A 181 -7.57 -4.35 5.33
C CYS A 181 -7.78 -4.43 6.85
N LEU A 182 -7.35 -3.41 7.61
CA LEU A 182 -7.53 -3.36 9.07
C LEU A 182 -9.00 -3.15 9.46
N ARG A 183 -9.84 -2.67 8.54
CA ARG A 183 -11.29 -2.56 8.75
C ARG A 183 -11.95 -3.93 8.93
N HIS A 184 -11.39 -4.97 8.32
CA HIS A 184 -11.78 -6.36 8.53
C HIS A 184 -10.99 -6.97 9.68
N ARG A 185 -11.04 -6.32 10.85
CA ARG A 185 -10.21 -6.64 12.03
C ARG A 185 -10.18 -8.13 12.36
N GLN A 186 -11.32 -8.82 12.32
CA GLN A 186 -11.37 -10.26 12.58
C GLN A 186 -10.60 -11.08 11.54
N ALA A 187 -10.82 -10.82 10.25
CA ALA A 187 -10.14 -11.52 9.17
C ALA A 187 -8.63 -11.22 9.14
N PHE A 188 -8.23 -9.99 9.47
CA PHE A 188 -6.82 -9.62 9.64
C PHE A 188 -6.20 -10.31 10.85
N THR A 189 -6.87 -10.30 12.01
CA THR A 189 -6.43 -10.98 13.24
C THR A 189 -6.21 -12.47 13.00
N GLN A 190 -7.11 -13.12 12.26
CA GLN A 190 -6.96 -14.54 11.90
C GLN A 190 -5.72 -14.78 11.03
N GLN A 191 -5.48 -13.95 10.01
CA GLN A 191 -4.27 -14.05 9.20
C GLN A 191 -3.01 -13.79 10.01
N LEU A 192 -3.04 -12.81 10.90
CA LEU A 192 -1.91 -12.49 11.77
C LEU A 192 -1.56 -13.67 12.68
N LYS A 193 -2.56 -14.35 13.27
CA LYS A 193 -2.34 -15.59 14.03
C LYS A 193 -1.63 -16.66 13.20
N LEU A 194 -2.10 -16.90 11.97
CA LEU A 194 -1.49 -17.87 11.06
C LEU A 194 -0.03 -17.54 10.75
N GLU A 195 0.29 -16.27 10.46
CA GLU A 195 1.67 -15.86 10.18
C GLU A 195 2.58 -15.89 11.41
N LEU A 196 2.05 -15.61 12.60
CA LEU A 196 2.78 -15.73 13.87
C LEU A 196 3.15 -17.20 14.16
N GLU A 197 2.19 -18.12 14.01
CA GLU A 197 2.42 -19.56 14.17
C GLU A 197 3.44 -20.08 13.17
N LYS A 198 3.31 -19.68 11.89
CA LYS A 198 4.27 -20.02 10.84
C LYS A 198 5.67 -19.49 11.15
N ASN A 199 5.77 -18.25 11.65
CA ASN A 199 7.05 -17.66 12.04
C ASN A 199 7.71 -18.42 13.21
N ALA A 200 6.94 -18.78 14.23
CA ALA A 200 7.39 -19.61 15.35
C ALA A 200 7.91 -20.96 14.87
N GLN A 201 7.15 -21.64 14.00
CA GLN A 201 7.52 -22.93 13.43
C GLN A 201 8.80 -22.85 12.59
N GLN A 202 8.93 -21.82 11.76
CA GLN A 202 10.10 -21.65 10.88
C GLN A 202 11.38 -21.29 11.64
N SER A 203 11.26 -20.50 12.72
CA SER A 203 12.41 -20.05 13.52
C SER A 203 12.76 -21.00 14.67
N GLY A 204 11.84 -21.91 15.06
CA GLY A 204 11.97 -22.72 16.27
C GLY A 204 11.91 -21.89 17.56
N ARG A 205 11.34 -20.67 17.51
CA ARG A 205 11.24 -19.75 18.66
C ARG A 205 9.79 -19.55 19.09
N GLU A 206 9.59 -18.80 20.17
CA GLU A 206 8.27 -18.43 20.67
C GLU A 206 7.47 -17.59 19.65
N VAL A 207 6.13 -17.64 19.77
CA VAL A 207 5.19 -16.94 18.87
C VAL A 207 5.36 -15.41 18.90
N THR A 208 5.87 -14.87 20.00
CA THR A 208 6.17 -13.44 20.18
C THR A 208 7.51 -13.01 19.60
N PHE A 209 8.34 -13.95 19.12
CA PHE A 209 9.62 -13.60 18.51
C PHE A 209 9.38 -12.89 17.17
N ASN A 210 9.90 -11.67 17.03
CA ASN A 210 9.87 -10.91 15.78
C ASN A 210 8.45 -10.72 15.20
N GLU A 211 7.46 -10.43 16.05
CA GLU A 211 6.06 -10.19 15.62
C GLU A 211 5.91 -9.23 14.42
N PRO A 212 6.72 -8.15 14.26
CA PRO A 212 6.61 -7.28 13.10
C PRO A 212 6.76 -8.00 11.76
N LEU A 213 7.54 -9.08 11.70
CA LEU A 213 7.69 -9.90 10.50
C LEU A 213 6.37 -10.59 10.12
N ALA A 214 5.67 -11.17 11.10
CA ALA A 214 4.35 -11.77 10.88
C ALA A 214 3.30 -10.71 10.46
N VAL A 215 3.40 -9.49 11.01
CA VAL A 215 2.55 -8.36 10.62
C VAL A 215 2.74 -8.00 9.15
N VAL A 216 3.99 -7.88 8.67
CA VAL A 216 4.29 -7.58 7.26
C VAL A 216 3.73 -8.65 6.34
N ARG A 217 3.90 -9.92 6.69
CA ARG A 217 3.35 -11.05 5.93
C ARG A 217 1.82 -11.04 5.90
N ALA A 218 1.17 -10.74 7.04
CA ALA A 218 -0.28 -10.64 7.11
C ALA A 218 -0.82 -9.49 6.25
N PHE A 219 -0.17 -8.33 6.26
CA PHE A 219 -0.51 -7.23 5.36
C PHE A 219 -0.36 -7.64 3.89
N ASN A 220 0.77 -8.22 3.50
CA ASN A 220 1.00 -8.65 2.13
C ASN A 220 -0.09 -9.63 1.67
N ALA A 221 -0.42 -10.64 2.48
CA ALA A 221 -1.49 -11.58 2.18
C ALA A 221 -2.87 -10.91 2.02
N LYS A 222 -3.19 -9.90 2.84
CA LYS A 222 -4.47 -9.18 2.78
C LYS A 222 -4.56 -8.11 1.69
N LEU A 223 -3.45 -7.76 1.07
CA LEU A 223 -3.40 -6.89 -0.11
C LEU A 223 -3.65 -7.66 -1.41
N CYS A 224 -3.67 -8.99 -1.38
CA CYS A 224 -4.07 -9.83 -2.49
C CYS A 224 -5.60 -9.89 -2.58
N VAL A 225 -6.16 -9.45 -3.72
CA VAL A 225 -7.59 -9.47 -4.00
C VAL A 225 -7.90 -10.40 -5.17
N GLN A 226 -9.03 -11.10 -5.13
CA GLN A 226 -9.42 -12.11 -6.11
C GLN A 226 -10.37 -11.58 -7.19
N ASN A 227 -11.05 -10.47 -6.92
CA ASN A 227 -12.04 -9.88 -7.82
C ASN A 227 -12.19 -8.38 -7.54
N ALA A 228 -12.85 -7.67 -8.46
CA ALA A 228 -12.99 -6.23 -8.37
C ALA A 228 -13.74 -5.76 -7.11
N LEU A 229 -14.64 -6.56 -6.57
CA LEU A 229 -15.36 -6.23 -5.34
C LEU A 229 -14.40 -6.17 -4.14
N GLN A 230 -13.52 -7.16 -3.99
CA GLN A 230 -12.49 -7.14 -2.95
C GLN A 230 -11.51 -5.97 -3.13
N ALA A 231 -11.20 -5.61 -4.37
CA ALA A 231 -10.37 -4.43 -4.66
C ALA A 231 -11.06 -3.13 -4.24
N LEU A 232 -12.32 -2.94 -4.61
CA LEU A 232 -13.11 -1.77 -4.22
C LEU A 232 -13.24 -1.67 -2.70
N ASP A 233 -13.59 -2.78 -2.04
CA ASP A 233 -13.69 -2.85 -0.58
C ASP A 233 -12.38 -2.42 0.10
N LEU A 234 -11.23 -2.86 -0.42
CA LEU A 234 -9.92 -2.45 0.09
C LEU A 234 -9.66 -0.93 -0.12
N LEU A 235 -9.98 -0.40 -1.30
CA LEU A 235 -9.76 1.01 -1.64
C LEU A 235 -10.64 1.96 -0.82
N VAL A 236 -11.95 1.68 -0.71
CA VAL A 236 -12.93 2.56 -0.02
C VAL A 236 -12.79 2.55 1.50
N ASN A 237 -12.03 1.60 2.04
CA ASN A 237 -11.75 1.49 3.46
C ASN A 237 -10.38 2.08 3.87
N SER A 238 -9.57 2.52 2.90
CA SER A 238 -8.24 3.08 3.15
C SER A 238 -8.27 4.61 3.29
N GLU A 239 -7.82 5.10 4.43
CA GLU A 239 -7.56 6.51 4.69
C GLU A 239 -6.43 7.04 3.79
N ARG A 240 -5.43 6.21 3.46
CA ARG A 240 -4.35 6.58 2.53
C ARG A 240 -4.92 6.94 1.15
N ILE A 241 -5.80 6.10 0.61
CA ILE A 241 -6.46 6.34 -0.69
C ILE A 241 -7.38 7.57 -0.60
N TYR A 242 -8.21 7.66 0.45
CA TYR A 242 -9.05 8.84 0.68
C TYR A 242 -8.24 10.14 0.65
N ALA A 243 -7.13 10.19 1.39
CA ALA A 243 -6.30 11.39 1.48
C ALA A 243 -5.61 11.75 0.15
N ASP A 244 -5.24 10.76 -0.67
CA ASP A 244 -4.66 10.99 -1.99
C ASP A 244 -5.69 11.54 -2.98
N LEU A 245 -6.86 10.90 -3.07
CA LEU A 245 -7.94 11.37 -3.94
C LEU A 245 -8.46 12.74 -3.51
N PHE A 246 -8.62 12.97 -2.20
CA PHE A 246 -9.06 14.25 -1.66
C PHE A 246 -8.07 15.37 -2.00
N ARG A 247 -6.77 15.11 -1.83
CA ARG A 247 -5.73 16.08 -2.18
C ARG A 247 -5.74 16.36 -3.69
N ALA A 248 -5.83 15.33 -4.53
CA ALA A 248 -5.89 15.50 -5.98
C ALA A 248 -7.07 16.39 -6.37
N LEU A 249 -8.27 16.11 -5.86
CA LEU A 249 -9.49 16.89 -6.12
C LEU A 249 -9.46 18.31 -5.54
N LEU A 250 -8.69 18.55 -4.47
CA LEU A 250 -8.51 19.90 -3.93
C LEU A 250 -7.70 20.79 -4.89
N PHE A 251 -6.73 20.20 -5.60
CA PHE A 251 -5.79 20.92 -6.47
C PHE A 251 -6.09 20.84 -7.97
N ILE A 252 -7.18 20.18 -8.39
CA ILE A 252 -7.56 20.20 -9.81
C ILE A 252 -7.95 21.60 -10.30
N ASP A 253 -7.69 21.85 -11.59
CA ASP A 253 -8.07 23.08 -12.30
C ASP A 253 -9.58 23.36 -12.19
N GLU A 254 -9.95 24.63 -11.94
CA GLU A 254 -11.34 25.05 -11.78
C GLU A 254 -12.21 24.80 -13.02
N ASN A 255 -11.63 24.74 -14.21
CA ASN A 255 -12.38 24.38 -15.42
C ASN A 255 -12.65 22.87 -15.48
N LEU A 256 -11.71 22.03 -15.01
CA LEU A 256 -11.93 20.59 -14.91
C LEU A 256 -13.02 20.25 -13.88
N LYS A 257 -13.17 21.04 -12.81
CA LYS A 257 -14.28 20.90 -11.85
C LYS A 257 -15.66 21.03 -12.49
N LYS A 258 -15.78 21.74 -13.62
CA LYS A 258 -17.03 21.90 -14.39
C LYS A 258 -17.32 20.72 -15.31
N GLU A 259 -16.38 19.80 -15.46
CA GLU A 259 -16.46 18.63 -16.34
C GLU A 259 -16.14 17.35 -15.56
N PRO A 260 -16.96 16.97 -14.57
CA PRO A 260 -16.66 15.89 -13.62
C PRO A 260 -16.52 14.49 -14.27
N GLN A 261 -17.01 14.32 -15.50
CA GLN A 261 -16.84 13.12 -16.31
C GLN A 261 -15.43 12.94 -16.90
N LYS A 262 -14.58 13.99 -16.88
CA LYS A 262 -13.19 13.90 -17.37
C LYS A 262 -12.32 13.08 -16.43
N GLU A 263 -11.26 12.50 -16.99
CA GLU A 263 -10.23 11.83 -16.21
C GLU A 263 -9.62 12.78 -15.16
N LEU A 264 -9.46 12.28 -13.94
CA LEU A 264 -8.76 12.95 -12.87
C LEU A 264 -7.26 12.99 -13.24
N PRO A 265 -6.66 14.17 -13.43
CA PRO A 265 -5.26 14.25 -13.84
C PRO A 265 -4.35 13.55 -12.82
N GLU A 266 -3.40 12.77 -13.34
CA GLU A 266 -2.30 12.16 -12.56
C GLU A 266 -2.73 11.17 -11.49
N GLN A 267 -4.01 10.79 -11.49
CA GLN A 267 -4.55 9.76 -10.60
C GLN A 267 -5.15 8.64 -11.42
N ARG A 268 -4.56 7.46 -11.26
CA ARG A 268 -5.05 6.21 -11.82
C ARG A 268 -5.05 5.15 -10.73
N LEU A 269 -5.82 4.10 -10.96
CA LEU A 269 -5.64 2.86 -10.23
C LEU A 269 -4.59 2.04 -10.94
N VAL A 270 -3.55 1.66 -10.21
CA VAL A 270 -2.55 0.69 -10.65
C VAL A 270 -3.10 -0.70 -10.35
N VAL A 271 -3.21 -1.52 -11.38
CA VAL A 271 -3.78 -2.87 -11.31
C VAL A 271 -2.68 -3.86 -11.70
N ARG A 272 -2.29 -4.74 -10.79
CA ARG A 272 -1.09 -5.56 -10.94
C ARG A 272 -1.39 -7.02 -10.63
N LEU A 273 -0.79 -7.95 -11.38
CA LEU A 273 -0.82 -9.36 -10.99
C LEU A 273 -0.13 -9.52 -9.63
N PHE A 274 -0.85 -10.12 -8.68
CA PHE A 274 -0.29 -10.36 -7.36
C PHE A 274 0.68 -11.53 -7.45
N LYS A 275 1.95 -11.26 -7.17
CA LYS A 275 2.94 -12.31 -6.94
C LYS A 275 3.06 -12.52 -5.43
N LYS A 276 2.77 -13.74 -4.98
CA LYS A 276 2.95 -14.12 -3.58
C LYS A 276 4.44 -14.25 -3.25
N MET A 277 4.99 -13.21 -2.65
CA MET A 277 6.35 -13.21 -2.14
C MET A 277 6.45 -14.16 -0.94
N SER A 278 7.44 -15.05 -0.94
CA SER A 278 7.68 -15.96 0.20
C SER A 278 8.18 -15.21 1.43
N ARG A 279 8.91 -14.10 1.21
CA ARG A 279 9.63 -13.28 2.18
C ARG A 279 9.37 -11.79 1.94
N PRO A 280 8.12 -11.29 2.04
CA PRO A 280 7.82 -9.88 1.78
C PRO A 280 8.56 -8.92 2.71
N GLU A 281 9.06 -9.39 3.86
CA GLU A 281 9.90 -8.62 4.76
C GLU A 281 11.29 -8.28 4.20
N TYR A 282 11.75 -8.96 3.14
CA TYR A 282 12.99 -8.67 2.41
C TYR A 282 12.74 -7.62 1.32
N GLU A 283 12.08 -6.54 1.70
CA GLU A 283 11.95 -5.33 0.88
C GLU A 283 13.00 -4.31 1.33
N PHE A 284 13.67 -3.68 0.36
CA PHE A 284 14.70 -2.68 0.59
C PHE A 284 14.37 -1.41 -0.18
N ARG A 285 14.76 -0.29 0.40
CA ARG A 285 14.78 1.01 -0.25
C ARG A 285 16.20 1.37 -0.66
N VAL A 286 16.35 1.80 -1.89
CA VAL A 286 17.64 2.02 -2.56
C VAL A 286 17.70 3.46 -3.05
N PHE A 287 18.72 4.19 -2.64
CA PHE A 287 18.96 5.57 -3.03
C PHE A 287 19.95 5.59 -4.18
N VAL A 288 19.53 6.12 -5.33
CA VAL A 288 20.31 6.15 -6.57
C VAL A 288 20.58 7.59 -6.97
N LYS A 289 21.86 7.94 -7.12
CA LYS A 289 22.32 9.29 -7.42
C LYS A 289 23.05 9.31 -8.76
N TYR A 290 22.75 10.30 -9.59
CA TYR A 290 23.52 10.59 -10.80
C TYR A 290 24.79 11.37 -10.45
N PHE A 291 25.93 10.90 -10.94
CA PHE A 291 27.23 11.55 -10.77
C PHE A 291 27.68 12.15 -12.11
N GLU A 292 27.62 13.48 -12.24
CA GLU A 292 27.91 14.19 -13.49
C GLU A 292 29.33 13.91 -14.02
N ASN A 293 30.32 13.82 -13.13
CA ASN A 293 31.71 13.52 -13.47
C ASN A 293 31.92 12.11 -14.02
N LEU A 294 31.05 11.16 -13.66
CA LEU A 294 31.08 9.78 -14.14
C LEU A 294 30.06 9.53 -15.26
N GLN A 295 29.17 10.50 -15.50
CA GLN A 295 28.03 10.39 -16.41
C GLN A 295 27.18 9.14 -16.20
N GLN A 296 27.07 8.68 -14.94
CA GLN A 296 26.33 7.47 -14.58
C GLN A 296 25.68 7.60 -13.21
N HIS A 297 24.61 6.83 -13.02
CA HIS A 297 24.02 6.63 -11.70
C HIS A 297 24.85 5.68 -10.86
N GLN A 298 24.86 5.89 -9.55
CA GLN A 298 25.38 4.93 -8.57
C GLN A 298 24.41 4.80 -7.40
N VAL A 299 24.35 3.59 -6.83
CA VAL A 299 23.68 3.39 -5.55
C VAL A 299 24.54 4.03 -4.47
N VAL A 300 23.93 4.89 -3.65
CA VAL A 300 24.59 5.58 -2.53
C VAL A 300 24.13 5.06 -1.17
N GLY A 301 22.94 4.46 -1.10
CA GLY A 301 22.42 3.88 0.14
C GLY A 301 21.42 2.77 -0.12
N ILE A 302 21.45 1.75 0.72
CA ILE A 302 20.48 0.66 0.77
C ILE A 302 19.99 0.55 2.21
N THR A 303 18.68 0.47 2.42
CA THR A 303 18.11 0.28 3.76
C THR A 303 17.01 -0.75 3.71
N GLN A 304 16.87 -1.58 4.75
CA GLN A 304 15.65 -2.39 4.89
C GLN A 304 14.44 -1.46 4.94
N TYR A 305 13.36 -1.83 4.24
CA TYR A 305 12.15 -1.03 4.18
C TYR A 305 11.40 -1.09 5.53
N PHE A 306 11.21 -2.30 6.05
CA PHE A 306 10.55 -2.55 7.33
C PHE A 306 11.54 -2.46 8.48
N LYS A 307 11.76 -1.24 9.01
CA LYS A 307 12.73 -0.95 10.10
C LYS A 307 12.55 -1.76 11.40
N THR A 308 11.39 -2.37 11.60
CA THR A 308 11.05 -3.17 12.79
C THR A 308 11.30 -4.66 12.63
N CYS A 309 11.50 -5.14 11.39
CA CYS A 309 11.75 -6.55 11.11
C CYS A 309 13.22 -6.86 11.32
N TYR A 310 13.51 -7.86 12.14
CA TYR A 310 14.86 -8.42 12.26
C TYR A 310 15.04 -9.52 11.22
N LEU A 311 15.98 -9.32 10.28
CA LEU A 311 16.27 -10.25 9.20
C LEU A 311 17.52 -11.06 9.55
N GLU A 312 17.31 -12.16 10.27
CA GLU A 312 18.40 -12.98 10.82
C GLU A 312 19.40 -13.44 9.75
N ASP A 313 18.90 -13.82 8.57
CA ASP A 313 19.74 -14.33 7.48
C ASP A 313 20.75 -13.29 6.95
N LEU A 314 20.55 -12.00 7.21
CA LEU A 314 21.47 -10.93 6.79
C LEU A 314 22.56 -10.62 7.82
N ASN A 315 22.44 -11.14 9.03
CA ASN A 315 23.40 -10.97 10.12
C ASN A 315 24.31 -12.19 10.30
N HIS A 316 24.26 -13.17 9.39
CA HIS A 316 25.22 -14.28 9.39
C HIS A 316 26.66 -13.80 9.20
N HIS A 317 27.59 -14.50 9.86
CA HIS A 317 29.01 -14.14 9.89
C HIS A 317 29.71 -14.17 8.53
N ASP A 318 29.19 -14.92 7.56
CA ASP A 318 29.78 -15.01 6.23
C ASP A 318 29.46 -13.80 5.34
N GLY A 319 28.44 -12.99 5.70
CA GLY A 319 28.01 -11.80 4.95
C GLY A 319 27.52 -12.09 3.52
N SER A 320 27.45 -13.35 3.11
CA SER A 320 27.37 -13.74 1.70
C SER A 320 26.05 -13.32 1.05
N LEU A 321 24.93 -13.48 1.77
CA LEU A 321 23.61 -13.05 1.29
C LEU A 321 23.53 -11.54 1.13
N ARG A 322 24.06 -10.79 2.11
CA ARG A 322 24.03 -9.32 2.08
C ARG A 322 24.83 -8.77 0.91
N GLU A 323 25.99 -9.36 0.62
CA GLU A 323 26.81 -8.99 -0.54
C GLU A 323 26.10 -9.31 -1.86
N GLN A 324 25.51 -10.50 -1.99
CA GLN A 324 24.72 -10.87 -3.17
C GLN A 324 23.55 -9.90 -3.42
N ILE A 325 22.82 -9.52 -2.36
CA ILE A 325 21.72 -8.55 -2.44
C ILE A 325 22.26 -7.19 -2.88
N GLN A 326 23.34 -6.70 -2.28
CA GLN A 326 23.94 -5.42 -2.63
C GLN A 326 24.34 -5.38 -4.11
N ASN A 327 25.06 -6.39 -4.58
CA ASN A 327 25.54 -6.47 -5.96
C ASN A 327 24.37 -6.55 -6.94
N GLY A 328 23.38 -7.41 -6.68
CA GLY A 328 22.21 -7.51 -7.54
C GLY A 328 21.35 -6.24 -7.56
N ILE A 329 21.25 -5.51 -6.44
CA ILE A 329 20.59 -4.20 -6.40
C ILE A 329 21.35 -3.18 -7.23
N GLN A 330 22.69 -3.16 -7.18
CA GLN A 330 23.52 -2.27 -7.99
C GLN A 330 23.32 -2.55 -9.48
N GLU A 331 23.33 -3.82 -9.89
CA GLU A 331 23.04 -4.24 -11.28
C GLU A 331 21.64 -3.80 -11.73
N LEU A 332 20.62 -4.04 -10.90
CA LEU A 332 19.26 -3.60 -11.19
C LEU A 332 19.17 -2.08 -11.33
N ALA A 333 19.81 -1.31 -10.44
CA ALA A 333 19.81 0.14 -10.50
C ALA A 333 20.49 0.67 -11.78
N GLN A 334 21.56 0.03 -12.26
CA GLN A 334 22.18 0.37 -13.54
C GLN A 334 21.24 0.10 -14.71
N GLU A 335 20.55 -1.05 -14.72
CA GLU A 335 19.61 -1.39 -15.78
C GLU A 335 18.41 -0.43 -15.79
N VAL A 336 17.87 -0.07 -14.63
CA VAL A 336 16.79 0.94 -14.51
C VAL A 336 17.27 2.29 -15.02
N SER A 337 18.46 2.74 -14.62
CA SER A 337 19.05 4.01 -15.06
C SER A 337 19.20 4.09 -16.58
N LYS A 338 19.73 3.01 -17.18
CA LYS A 338 19.89 2.88 -18.64
C LYS A 338 18.55 2.98 -19.37
N ARG A 339 17.49 2.36 -18.83
CA ARG A 339 16.16 2.37 -19.46
C ARG A 339 15.41 3.69 -19.26
N LEU A 340 15.56 4.34 -18.10
CA LEU A 340 14.94 5.64 -17.83
C LEU A 340 15.56 6.78 -18.65
N GLN A 341 16.83 6.66 -19.04
CA GLN A 341 17.57 7.70 -19.78
C GLN A 341 17.49 9.08 -19.11
N THR A 342 17.46 9.11 -17.78
CA THR A 342 17.39 10.34 -16.98
C THR A 342 18.76 10.71 -16.42
N THR A 343 18.89 11.94 -15.94
CA THR A 343 20.01 12.39 -15.08
C THR A 343 19.53 12.73 -13.68
N GLU A 344 18.24 12.53 -13.40
CA GLU A 344 17.65 12.80 -12.08
C GLU A 344 17.98 11.67 -11.10
N ASN A 345 18.11 12.04 -9.83
CA ASN A 345 18.26 11.07 -8.74
C ASN A 345 16.90 10.43 -8.45
N PHE A 346 16.88 9.16 -8.08
CA PHE A 346 15.64 8.45 -7.77
C PHE A 346 15.84 7.44 -6.63
N VAL A 347 14.72 6.98 -6.10
CA VAL A 347 14.68 5.96 -5.05
C VAL A 347 13.96 4.73 -5.58
N LEU A 348 14.53 3.54 -5.41
CA LEU A 348 13.87 2.28 -5.74
C LEU A 348 13.38 1.59 -4.47
N ASP A 349 12.16 1.08 -4.49
CA ASP A 349 11.75 0.02 -3.58
C ASP A 349 11.91 -1.31 -4.32
N VAL A 350 12.62 -2.25 -3.72
CA VAL A 350 12.95 -3.56 -4.32
C VAL A 350 12.66 -4.68 -3.34
N SER A 351 12.28 -5.86 -3.84
CA SER A 351 12.06 -7.04 -3.00
C SER A 351 12.92 -8.21 -3.47
N ILE A 352 13.45 -8.98 -2.51
CA ILE A 352 14.43 -10.02 -2.75
C ILE A 352 13.79 -11.40 -2.57
N GLU A 353 14.02 -12.27 -3.54
CA GLU A 353 13.81 -13.71 -3.42
C GLU A 353 15.18 -14.41 -3.34
N TYR A 354 15.30 -15.34 -2.40
CA TYR A 354 16.49 -16.15 -2.22
C TYR A 354 16.10 -17.54 -1.71
N GLU A 355 17.00 -18.48 -1.92
CA GLU A 355 16.86 -19.86 -1.49
C GLU A 355 18.04 -20.28 -0.61
N HIS A 356 17.79 -21.28 0.22
CA HIS A 356 18.81 -21.91 1.02
C HIS A 356 19.30 -23.16 0.29
N VAL A 357 20.55 -23.12 -0.17
CA VAL A 357 21.20 -24.18 -0.94
C VAL A 357 22.15 -24.92 0.00
N LEU A 358 21.90 -26.21 0.22
CA LEU A 358 22.84 -27.07 0.91
C LEU A 358 23.99 -27.42 -0.04
N SER A 359 25.22 -27.37 0.45
CA SER A 359 26.39 -27.88 -0.26
C SER A 359 26.24 -29.38 -0.53
N GLU A 360 26.98 -29.89 -1.52
CA GLU A 360 26.92 -31.31 -1.92
C GLU A 360 27.27 -32.28 -0.78
N ASP A 361 28.13 -31.85 0.15
CA ASP A 361 28.49 -32.62 1.35
C ASP A 361 27.48 -32.47 2.50
N GLY A 362 26.44 -31.62 2.34
CA GLY A 362 25.41 -31.34 3.34
C GLY A 362 25.91 -30.61 4.58
N THR A 363 27.18 -30.16 4.60
CA THR A 363 27.79 -29.57 5.81
C THR A 363 27.64 -28.06 5.87
N ASN A 364 27.54 -27.40 4.71
CA ASN A 364 27.45 -25.96 4.59
C ASN A 364 26.14 -25.56 3.92
N SER A 365 25.47 -24.59 4.51
CA SER A 365 24.37 -23.91 3.87
C SER A 365 24.85 -22.60 3.26
N GLN A 366 24.50 -22.37 2.01
CA GLN A 366 24.70 -21.09 1.34
C GLN A 366 23.35 -20.50 0.94
N PHE A 367 23.23 -19.19 1.04
CA PHE A 367 22.10 -18.49 0.47
C PHE A 367 22.38 -18.16 -0.99
N LYS A 368 21.36 -18.26 -1.84
CA LYS A 368 21.42 -17.85 -3.24
C LYS A 368 20.28 -16.91 -3.55
N VAL A 369 20.60 -15.66 -3.91
CA VAL A 369 19.59 -14.74 -4.44
C VAL A 369 19.10 -15.28 -5.78
N THR A 370 17.80 -15.51 -5.89
CA THR A 370 17.18 -16.05 -7.11
C THR A 370 16.59 -14.95 -7.97
N LYS A 371 16.06 -13.89 -7.35
CA LYS A 371 15.47 -12.77 -8.07
C LYS A 371 15.42 -11.50 -7.23
N ILE A 372 15.58 -10.36 -7.89
CA ILE A 372 15.34 -9.03 -7.32
C ILE A 372 14.25 -8.37 -8.15
N TRP A 373 13.13 -8.06 -7.50
CA TRP A 373 11.97 -7.42 -8.10
C TRP A 373 12.00 -5.93 -7.80
N MET A 374 11.84 -5.10 -8.82
CA MET A 374 11.54 -3.70 -8.61
C MET A 374 10.06 -3.55 -8.25
N ILE A 375 9.79 -2.91 -7.11
CA ILE A 375 8.43 -2.69 -6.59
C ILE A 375 7.89 -1.34 -7.03
N GLU A 376 8.69 -0.28 -6.87
CA GLU A 376 8.28 1.10 -7.10
C GLU A 376 9.50 2.00 -7.31
N ILE A 377 9.33 3.06 -8.11
CA ILE A 377 10.28 4.16 -8.24
C ILE A 377 9.66 5.37 -7.53
N ASN A 378 10.46 6.06 -6.72
CA ASN A 378 10.08 7.23 -5.94
C ASN A 378 11.03 8.41 -6.20
N SER A 379 10.61 9.60 -5.80
CA SER A 379 11.49 10.78 -5.81
C SER A 379 12.63 10.66 -4.80
N PHE A 380 13.82 11.13 -5.20
CA PHE A 380 14.94 11.34 -4.29
C PHE A 380 14.68 12.60 -3.46
N SER A 381 13.76 12.50 -2.50
CA SER A 381 13.37 13.62 -1.65
C SER A 381 12.89 13.15 -0.28
N LYS A 382 12.69 14.09 0.63
CA LYS A 382 12.10 13.82 1.97
C LYS A 382 10.68 13.25 1.92
N GLN A 383 10.01 13.26 0.77
CA GLN A 383 8.71 12.61 0.60
C GLN A 383 8.85 11.08 0.63
N ALA A 384 9.98 10.55 0.13
CA ALA A 384 10.32 9.15 0.33
C ALA A 384 10.78 8.96 1.79
N SER A 385 10.12 8.05 2.51
CA SER A 385 10.61 7.58 3.81
C SER A 385 12.10 7.23 3.74
N PRO A 386 12.93 7.71 4.68
CA PRO A 386 14.35 7.34 4.73
C PRO A 386 14.57 5.95 5.36
N CYS A 387 13.53 5.29 5.90
CA CYS A 387 13.60 4.02 6.62
C CYS A 387 14.62 4.05 7.79
N LEU A 388 15.78 3.39 7.69
CA LEU A 388 16.85 3.44 8.71
C LEU A 388 17.86 4.58 8.50
N PHE A 389 17.71 5.37 7.45
CA PHE A 389 18.39 6.65 7.32
C PHE A 389 17.59 7.76 8.03
N ASN A 390 18.23 8.91 8.22
CA ASN A 390 17.55 10.11 8.70
C ASN A 390 17.94 11.31 7.83
N TRP A 391 16.97 11.87 7.09
CA TRP A 391 17.20 13.00 6.16
C TRP A 391 17.83 14.24 6.80
N ASP A 392 17.76 14.37 8.13
CA ASP A 392 18.29 15.50 8.89
C ASP A 392 19.61 15.17 9.60
N GLU A 393 20.09 13.93 9.54
CA GLU A 393 21.37 13.51 10.11
C GLU A 393 22.53 13.81 9.15
N GLU A 394 23.58 14.47 9.65
CA GLU A 394 24.74 14.89 8.85
C GLU A 394 25.41 13.70 8.12
N GLU A 395 25.59 12.57 8.81
CA GLU A 395 26.17 11.36 8.21
C GLU A 395 25.29 10.83 7.07
N THR A 396 23.98 10.74 7.28
CA THR A 396 23.03 10.33 6.24
C THR A 396 23.12 11.26 5.03
N ILE A 397 23.17 12.58 5.24
CA ILE A 397 23.30 13.55 4.14
C ILE A 397 24.56 13.29 3.33
N LYS A 398 25.70 13.07 3.99
CA LYS A 398 26.99 12.77 3.34
C LYS A 398 26.99 11.44 2.57
N VAL A 399 26.33 10.41 3.11
CA VAL A 399 26.15 9.13 2.40
C VAL A 399 25.29 9.34 1.16
N LEU A 400 24.11 9.97 1.31
CA LEU A 400 23.16 10.16 0.21
C LEU A 400 23.61 11.21 -0.82
N SER A 401 24.54 12.10 -0.46
CA SER A 401 25.20 13.01 -1.40
C SER A 401 26.35 12.34 -2.17
N GLY A 402 26.78 11.14 -1.77
CA GLY A 402 27.92 10.44 -2.35
C GLY A 402 29.29 10.91 -1.83
N GLU A 403 29.33 11.71 -0.76
CA GLU A 403 30.57 12.13 -0.10
C GLU A 403 31.18 11.03 0.76
N LEU A 404 30.36 10.09 1.24
CA LEU A 404 30.78 8.88 1.94
C LEU A 404 30.51 7.62 1.12
N PRO A 405 31.23 6.51 1.40
CA PRO A 405 30.96 5.23 0.76
C PRO A 405 29.51 4.79 0.95
N LEU A 406 29.03 3.97 0.00
CA LEU A 406 27.71 3.34 0.09
C LEU A 406 27.51 2.70 1.47
N GLN A 407 26.35 2.96 2.07
CA GLN A 407 25.93 2.27 3.30
C GLN A 407 24.75 1.35 3.04
N PHE A 408 24.84 0.12 3.55
CA PHE A 408 23.74 -0.83 3.59
C PHE A 408 23.24 -0.96 5.04
N ARG A 409 22.15 -0.27 5.41
CA ARG A 409 21.59 -0.27 6.78
C ARG A 409 20.51 -1.35 6.95
N ILE A 410 20.68 -2.19 7.96
CA ILE A 410 19.69 -3.19 8.41
C ILE A 410 19.61 -3.17 9.94
N LEU A 411 18.51 -3.69 10.50
CA LEU A 411 18.34 -3.83 11.94
C LEU A 411 19.30 -4.89 12.48
N GLN A 412 20.23 -4.45 13.34
CA GLN A 412 21.34 -5.27 13.82
C GLN A 412 20.97 -6.28 14.92
N LYS A 413 19.87 -6.03 15.64
CA LYS A 413 19.39 -6.90 16.71
C LYS A 413 17.86 -6.90 16.74
N PRO A 414 17.22 -8.00 17.16
CA PRO A 414 15.77 -8.00 17.33
C PRO A 414 15.35 -6.94 18.34
N LEU A 415 14.24 -6.27 18.04
CA LEU A 415 13.58 -5.38 19.00
C LEU A 415 12.99 -6.22 20.14
N THR A 416 12.95 -5.65 21.34
CA THR A 416 12.12 -6.21 22.41
C THR A 416 10.65 -6.21 21.98
N LEU A 417 9.82 -7.05 22.63
CA LEU A 417 8.38 -7.11 22.35
C LEU A 417 7.71 -5.74 22.47
N LYS A 418 8.10 -4.97 23.49
CA LYS A 418 7.59 -3.62 23.76
C LYS A 418 8.00 -2.63 22.66
N GLU A 419 9.29 -2.60 22.30
CA GLU A 419 9.79 -1.73 21.23
C GLU A 419 9.14 -2.05 19.89
N GLY A 420 9.03 -3.35 19.54
CA GLY A 420 8.42 -3.80 18.29
C GLY A 420 6.97 -3.34 18.18
N ARG A 421 6.15 -3.54 19.22
CA ARG A 421 4.74 -3.12 19.22
C ARG A 421 4.53 -1.61 19.30
N ARG A 422 5.47 -0.85 19.88
CA ARG A 422 5.39 0.62 19.91
C ARG A 422 5.54 1.24 18.52
N GLU A 423 6.29 0.59 17.64
CA GLU A 423 6.50 1.06 16.26
C GLU A 423 5.37 0.66 15.29
N LEU A 424 4.46 -0.22 15.71
CA LEU A 424 3.31 -0.65 14.90
C LEU A 424 2.12 0.31 15.06
N ALA A 425 1.21 0.26 14.08
CA ALA A 425 -0.08 0.95 14.21
C ALA A 425 -0.85 0.43 15.43
N LYS A 426 -1.48 1.35 16.17
CA LYS A 426 -2.24 1.05 17.39
C LYS A 426 -3.18 -0.14 17.22
N ASP A 427 -3.97 -0.17 16.15
CA ASP A 427 -4.93 -1.24 15.88
C ASP A 427 -4.24 -2.62 15.77
N VAL A 428 -3.07 -2.67 15.14
CA VAL A 428 -2.28 -3.90 15.01
C VAL A 428 -1.69 -4.31 16.36
N SER A 429 -1.17 -3.35 17.13
CA SER A 429 -0.64 -3.61 18.48
C SER A 429 -1.71 -4.16 19.42
N GLU A 430 -2.92 -3.60 19.39
CA GLU A 430 -4.06 -4.13 20.13
C GLU A 430 -4.46 -5.55 19.67
N MET A 431 -4.40 -5.83 18.36
CA MET A 431 -4.63 -7.19 17.85
C MET A 431 -3.57 -8.17 18.38
N LEU A 432 -2.30 -7.77 18.40
CA LEU A 432 -1.22 -8.57 18.99
C LEU A 432 -1.42 -8.79 20.50
N GLU A 433 -1.89 -7.78 21.23
CA GLU A 433 -2.25 -7.93 22.66
C GLU A 433 -3.40 -8.91 22.88
N LEU A 434 -4.40 -8.93 22.00
CA LEU A 434 -5.48 -9.90 22.04
C LEU A 434 -5.02 -11.33 21.72
N ILE A 435 -3.97 -11.48 20.90
CA ILE A 435 -3.43 -12.79 20.51
C ILE A 435 -2.46 -13.33 21.56
N ASN A 436 -1.47 -12.53 21.96
CA ASN A 436 -0.29 -12.95 22.72
C ASN A 436 -0.24 -12.33 24.14
N GLY A 437 -1.24 -11.54 24.55
CA GLY A 437 -1.22 -10.81 25.82
C GLY A 437 -0.40 -9.52 25.77
N LYS A 438 -0.43 -8.74 26.85
CA LYS A 438 0.34 -7.48 26.96
C LYS A 438 1.84 -7.75 27.12
N PRO A 439 2.72 -6.85 26.63
CA PRO A 439 4.14 -6.93 26.94
C PRO A 439 4.37 -6.92 28.46
N PRO A 440 5.39 -7.63 28.97
CA PRO A 440 5.73 -7.59 30.39
C PRO A 440 6.10 -6.16 30.82
N VAL A 441 5.67 -5.77 32.02
CA VAL A 441 6.04 -4.47 32.59
C VAL A 441 7.51 -4.53 32.98
N GLU A 442 8.33 -3.64 32.41
CA GLU A 442 9.75 -3.55 32.76
C GLU A 442 9.88 -2.97 34.16
N ASN A 443 10.36 -3.78 35.11
CA ASN A 443 10.58 -3.38 36.50
C ASN A 443 11.63 -2.25 36.55
N GLY A 444 11.19 -1.00 36.55
CA GLY A 444 12.08 0.17 36.64
C GLY A 444 11.60 1.44 35.96
N GLU A 445 10.61 1.37 35.07
CA GLU A 445 10.00 2.59 34.52
C GLU A 445 9.04 3.20 35.55
N VAL A 446 9.56 4.17 36.31
CA VAL A 446 8.73 5.09 37.08
C VAL A 446 7.82 5.80 36.06
N ASN A 447 6.51 5.61 36.19
CA ASN A 447 5.47 6.26 35.37
C ASN A 447 5.64 7.79 35.41
N HIS A 448 6.50 8.34 34.56
CA HIS A 448 6.51 9.75 34.26
C HIS A 448 5.30 10.01 33.37
N GLN A 449 4.31 10.71 33.93
CA GLN A 449 2.99 11.03 33.39
C GLN A 449 2.99 11.93 32.12
N ASP A 450 4.09 11.95 31.35
CA ASP A 450 4.28 12.80 30.17
C ASP A 450 3.88 12.14 28.83
N ASP A 451 3.21 10.99 28.86
CA ASP A 451 2.70 10.29 27.66
C ASP A 451 1.58 11.04 26.89
N ARG A 452 1.23 12.28 27.30
CA ARG A 452 0.20 13.07 26.61
C ARG A 452 0.62 13.60 25.25
N ASP A 453 1.91 13.59 24.90
CA ASP A 453 2.38 14.15 23.61
C ASP A 453 2.63 13.12 22.50
N HIS A 454 2.46 11.83 22.78
CA HIS A 454 2.63 10.77 21.77
C HIS A 454 1.32 10.35 21.07
N SER A 455 0.16 10.87 21.48
CA SER A 455 -1.14 10.50 20.92
C SER A 455 -1.42 11.03 19.51
N LYS A 456 -0.49 11.75 18.88
CA LYS A 456 -0.66 12.38 17.55
C LYS A 456 0.21 11.81 16.44
N LYS A 457 0.97 10.73 16.67
CA LYS A 457 1.58 9.99 15.55
C LYS A 457 0.47 9.20 14.82
N ASN A 458 -0.31 9.91 14.00
CA ASN A 458 -1.25 9.30 13.06
C ASN A 458 -0.48 8.32 12.19
N CYS A 459 -0.80 7.03 12.37
CA CYS A 459 -0.60 5.90 11.47
C CYS A 459 0.48 6.09 10.38
N MET A 460 1.75 6.09 10.76
CA MET A 460 2.83 5.85 9.81
C MET A 460 3.06 4.34 9.69
N VAL A 461 2.05 3.60 9.20
CA VAL A 461 2.34 2.36 8.48
C VAL A 461 2.94 2.82 7.16
N GLN A 462 4.25 3.07 7.15
CA GLN A 462 4.97 3.38 5.91
C GLN A 462 4.85 2.18 4.97
#